data_AF-A0A2V8SWH3-F1
#
_entry.id   AF-A0A2V8SWH3-F1
#
_cell.length_a   1.000
_cell.length_b   1.000
_cell.length_c   1.000
_cell.angle_alpha   90.00
_cell.angle_beta   90.00
_cell.angle_gamma   90.00
#
_symmetry.space_group_name_H-M   'P 1'
#
loop_
_entity.id
_entity.type
_entity.pdbx_description
1 polymer ?
#
loop_
_entity_poly.entity_id
_entity_poly.type
_entity_poly.pdbx_seq_one_letter_code
_entity_poly.pdbx_strand_id
1 'polypeptide(L)'
;ELLSTLVEIYENEQYPIPDAPPHVMIQQFMLDRGLRQADLVPVLGSRSLVSEVVNGKRKPSKLQVKNLGAFFGVSPELFLSLE
;
A
#
# COMPACT_ATOMS: atom_id res chain seq x y z
N GLU A 1 -28.49 21.78 1.87
CA GLU A 1 -27.01 21.86 1.76
C GLU A 1 -26.38 21.00 2.86
N LEU A 2 -26.36 19.68 2.66
CA LEU A 2 -25.79 18.73 3.64
C LEU A 2 -24.83 17.73 2.99
N LEU A 3 -24.92 17.55 1.66
CA LEU A 3 -24.04 16.66 0.89
C LEU A 3 -22.62 17.23 0.76
N SER A 4 -22.47 18.54 0.56
CA SER A 4 -21.17 19.17 0.34
C SER A 4 -20.24 19.05 1.56
N THR A 5 -20.80 19.12 2.77
CA THR A 5 -20.03 18.98 4.03
C THR A 5 -19.57 17.54 4.27
N LEU A 6 -20.34 16.54 3.83
CA LEU A 6 -19.93 15.13 3.95
C LEU A 6 -18.79 14.77 2.99
N VAL A 7 -18.69 15.47 1.85
CA VAL A 7 -17.57 15.31 0.92
C VAL A 7 -16.29 15.92 1.51
N GLU A 8 -16.34 17.09 2.15
CA GLU A 8 -15.17 17.68 2.81
C GLU A 8 -14.63 16.81 3.95
N ILE A 9 -15.50 16.11 4.69
CA ILE A 9 -15.06 15.18 5.74
C ILE A 9 -14.41 13.92 5.14
N TYR A 10 -14.92 13.44 4.00
CA TYR A 10 -14.33 12.29 3.29
C TYR A 10 -13.02 12.65 2.58
N GLU A 11 -12.88 13.88 2.06
CA GLU A 11 -11.65 14.39 1.44
C GLU A 11 -10.55 14.69 2.47
N ASN A 12 -10.93 14.84 3.75
CA ASN A 12 -10.02 15.05 4.86
C ASN A 12 -9.67 13.76 5.62
N GLU A 13 -10.19 12.60 5.19
CA GLU A 13 -9.53 11.31 5.45
C GLU A 13 -8.29 11.20 4.56
N GLN A 14 -7.39 12.19 4.68
CA GLN A 14 -5.97 11.93 4.58
C GLN A 14 -5.73 10.85 5.62
N TYR A 15 -5.78 9.57 5.23
CA TYR A 15 -5.24 8.49 6.03
C TYR A 15 -3.86 9.00 6.45
N PRO A 16 -3.65 9.39 7.72
CA PRO A 16 -2.40 9.96 8.14
C PRO A 16 -1.38 8.91 7.75
N ILE A 17 -0.51 9.25 6.78
CA ILE A 17 0.49 8.32 6.24
C ILE A 17 1.15 7.78 7.50
N PRO A 18 0.92 6.52 7.86
CA PRO A 18 1.51 6.05 9.10
C PRO A 18 3.02 6.24 8.91
N ASP A 19 3.75 6.70 9.93
CA ASP A 19 5.22 6.67 9.97
C ASP A 19 5.73 5.22 10.02
N ALA A 20 5.05 4.33 9.30
CA ALA A 20 5.31 2.93 9.21
C ALA A 20 6.11 2.69 7.94
N PRO A 21 7.17 1.89 8.01
CA PRO A 21 7.94 1.54 6.83
C PRO A 21 7.04 0.83 5.80
N PRO A 22 7.31 0.96 4.48
CA PRO A 22 6.41 0.50 3.42
C PRO A 22 5.98 -0.97 3.55
N HIS A 23 6.86 -1.83 4.08
CA HIS A 23 6.57 -3.25 4.30
C HIS A 23 5.49 -3.48 5.36
N VAL A 24 5.42 -2.63 6.40
CA VAL A 24 4.36 -2.69 7.42
C VAL A 24 3.02 -2.26 6.83
N MET A 25 3.01 -1.21 5.99
CA MET A 25 1.78 -0.82 5.29
C MET A 25 1.24 -1.93 4.39
N ILE A 26 2.12 -2.59 3.63
CA ILE A 26 1.73 -3.72 2.79
C ILE A 26 1.13 -4.85 3.65
N GLN A 27 1.73 -5.16 4.80
CA GLN A 27 1.20 -6.16 5.72
C GLN A 27 -0.17 -5.79 6.29
N GLN A 28 -0.39 -4.51 6.64
CA GLN A 28 -1.70 -4.04 7.10
C GLN A 28 -2.76 -4.13 6.00
N PHE A 29 -2.47 -3.64 4.79
CA PHE A 29 -3.40 -3.79 3.67
C PHE A 29 -3.71 -5.25 3.33
N MET A 30 -2.73 -6.14 3.50
CA MET A 30 -2.96 -7.57 3.36
C MET A 30 -3.90 -8.09 4.45
N LEU A 31 -3.67 -7.71 5.71
CA LEU A 31 -4.50 -8.11 6.84
C LEU A 31 -5.94 -7.62 6.69
N ASP A 32 -6.12 -6.32 6.42
CA ASP A 32 -7.43 -5.66 6.28
C ASP A 32 -8.28 -6.25 5.15
N ARG A 33 -7.61 -6.76 4.10
CA ARG A 33 -8.27 -7.35 2.92
C ARG A 33 -8.23 -8.87 2.89
N GLY A 34 -7.72 -9.52 3.93
CA GLY A 34 -7.58 -10.98 4.00
C GLY A 34 -6.69 -11.59 2.90
N LEU A 35 -5.74 -10.81 2.36
CA LEU A 35 -4.84 -11.23 1.29
C LEU A 35 -3.64 -12.01 1.82
N ARG A 36 -3.19 -13.00 1.05
CA ARG A 36 -1.98 -13.75 1.33
C ARG A 36 -0.84 -13.24 0.46
N GLN A 37 0.41 -13.53 0.84
CA GLN A 37 1.58 -13.19 0.02
C GLN A 37 1.50 -13.80 -1.39
N ALA A 38 0.84 -14.94 -1.55
CA ALA A 38 0.61 -15.55 -2.86
C ALA A 38 -0.20 -14.65 -3.81
N ASP A 39 -1.10 -13.82 -3.27
CA ASP A 39 -1.99 -12.95 -4.04
C ASP A 39 -1.26 -11.70 -4.55
N LEU A 40 -0.10 -11.36 -3.98
CA LEU A 40 0.79 -10.29 -4.45
C LEU A 40 1.79 -10.77 -5.51
N VAL A 41 1.86 -12.08 -5.80
CA VAL A 41 2.78 -12.63 -6.82
C VAL A 41 2.52 -12.04 -8.21
N PRO A 42 1.27 -11.84 -8.68
CA PRO A 42 1.02 -11.17 -9.95
C PRO A 42 1.46 -9.70 -9.98
N VAL A 43 1.56 -9.06 -8.80
CA VAL A 43 1.90 -7.65 -8.65
C VAL A 43 3.41 -7.44 -8.63
N LEU A 44 4.12 -8.30 -7.89
CA LEU A 44 5.58 -8.20 -7.66
C LEU A 44 6.39 -9.13 -8.57
N GLY A 45 5.79 -10.19 -9.12
CA GLY A 45 6.35 -11.08 -10.13
C GLY A 45 6.77 -12.47 -9.61
N SER A 46 7.25 -12.59 -8.36
CA SER A 46 7.65 -13.89 -7.80
C SER A 46 7.40 -13.99 -6.30
N ARG A 47 7.19 -15.22 -5.79
CA ARG A 47 6.97 -15.47 -4.35
C ARG A 47 8.14 -15.02 -3.48
N SER A 48 9.39 -15.26 -3.93
CA SER A 48 10.58 -14.82 -3.20
C SER A 48 10.60 -13.31 -3.03
N LEU A 49 10.29 -12.59 -4.11
CA LEU A 49 10.31 -11.13 -4.09
C LEU A 49 9.17 -10.55 -3.25
N VAL A 50 7.98 -11.15 -3.30
CA VAL A 50 6.90 -10.78 -2.37
C VAL A 50 7.37 -10.93 -0.92
N SER A 51 7.96 -12.08 -0.58
CA SER A 51 8.44 -12.31 0.79
C SER A 51 9.51 -11.30 1.20
N GLU A 52 10.46 -10.96 0.31
CA GLU A 52 11.47 -9.94 0.60
C GLU A 52 10.87 -8.55 0.84
N VAL A 53 9.88 -8.15 0.04
CA VAL A 53 9.22 -6.85 0.17
C VAL A 53 8.31 -6.79 1.39
N VAL A 54 7.48 -7.81 1.61
CA VAL A 54 6.55 -7.89 2.75
C VAL A 54 7.30 -7.96 4.08
N ASN A 55 8.45 -8.65 4.12
CA ASN A 55 9.30 -8.71 5.32
C ASN A 55 10.31 -7.54 5.43
N GLY A 56 10.26 -6.56 4.52
CA GLY A 56 11.15 -5.39 4.56
C GLY A 56 12.63 -5.67 4.27
N LYS A 57 12.99 -6.88 3.83
CA LYS A 57 14.35 -7.25 3.43
C LYS A 57 14.81 -6.50 2.17
N ARG A 58 13.85 -6.07 1.35
CA ARG A 58 14.11 -5.36 0.10
C ARG A 58 13.11 -4.24 -0.12
N LYS A 59 13.59 -3.06 -0.48
CA LYS A 59 12.73 -1.95 -0.95
C LYS A 59 12.15 -2.30 -2.33
N PRO A 60 10.83 -2.16 -2.56
CA PRO A 60 10.25 -2.33 -3.88
C PRO A 60 10.77 -1.26 -4.85
N SER A 61 10.94 -1.62 -6.11
CA SER A 61 11.29 -0.69 -7.18
C SER A 61 10.15 0.28 -7.49
N LYS A 62 10.43 1.40 -8.16
CA LYS A 62 9.40 2.38 -8.58
C LYS A 62 8.25 1.76 -9.37
N LEU A 63 8.54 0.77 -10.23
CA LEU A 63 7.50 0.06 -10.99
C LEU A 63 6.60 -0.78 -10.06
N GLN A 64 7.20 -1.48 -9.10
CA GLN A 64 6.46 -2.29 -8.13
C GLN A 64 5.62 -1.44 -7.20
N VAL A 65 6.13 -0.28 -6.78
CA VAL A 65 5.37 0.69 -5.99
C VAL A 65 4.13 1.17 -6.76
N LYS A 66 4.27 1.48 -8.05
CA LYS A 66 3.12 1.79 -8.90
C LYS A 66 2.13 0.64 -9.00
N ASN A 67 2.60 -0.59 -9.19
CA ASN A 67 1.75 -1.77 -9.26
C ASN A 67 1.03 -2.04 -7.93
N LEU A 68 1.72 -1.86 -6.79
CA LEU A 68 1.14 -1.99 -5.46
C LEU A 68 0.09 -0.92 -5.21
N GLY A 69 0.37 0.34 -5.56
CA GLY A 69 -0.63 1.42 -5.49
C GLY A 69 -1.87 1.10 -6.32
N ALA A 70 -1.70 0.67 -7.57
CA ALA A 70 -2.81 0.26 -8.42
C ALA A 70 -3.59 -0.95 -7.87
N PHE A 71 -2.89 -1.96 -7.35
CA PHE A 71 -3.49 -3.16 -6.77
C PHE A 71 -4.27 -2.84 -5.48
N PHE A 72 -3.70 -1.99 -4.63
CA PHE A 72 -4.33 -1.58 -3.40
C PHE A 72 -5.36 -0.45 -3.61
N GLY A 73 -5.41 0.19 -4.78
CA GLY A 73 -6.28 1.34 -5.02
C GLY A 73 -5.88 2.57 -4.20
N VAL A 74 -4.59 2.72 -3.90
CA VAL A 74 -4.05 3.83 -3.10
C VAL A 74 -2.91 4.53 -3.86
N SER A 75 -2.56 5.75 -3.45
CA SER A 75 -1.45 6.47 -4.08
C SER A 75 -0.14 5.68 -3.92
N PRO A 76 0.64 5.44 -5.01
CA PRO A 76 1.95 4.81 -4.92
C PRO A 76 2.92 5.56 -3.99
N GLU A 77 2.71 6.85 -3.79
CA GLU A 77 3.54 7.70 -2.92
C GLU A 77 3.54 7.24 -1.46
N LEU A 78 2.46 6.56 -1.01
CA LEU A 78 2.39 5.94 0.31
C LEU A 78 3.51 4.92 0.56
N PHE A 79 4.00 4.27 -0.51
CA PHE A 79 5.09 3.30 -0.41
C PHE A 79 6.47 3.91 -0.77
N LEU A 80 6.52 5.17 -1.19
CA LEU A 80 7.75 5.90 -1.51
C LEU A 80 8.30 6.67 -0.30
N SER A 81 7.41 7.12 0.60
CA SER A 81 7.76 7.89 1.78
C SER A 81 8.51 7.02 2.78
N LEU A 82 9.85 7.15 2.79
CA LEU A 82 10.80 7.04 3.90
C LEU A 82 12.21 6.98 3.29
N GLU A 83 12.71 8.15 2.92
CA GLU A 83 14.15 8.47 3.04
C GLU A 83 14.42 8.96 4.46
#